data_AF-A0A1J3HHW9-F1
#
_entry.id   AF-A0A1J3HHW9-F1
#
_cell.length_a   1.000
_cell.length_b   1.000
_cell.length_c   1.000
_cell.angle_alpha   90.00
_cell.angle_beta   90.00
_cell.angle_gamma   90.00
#
_symmetry.space_group_name_H-M   'P 1'
#
loop_
_entity.id
_entity.type
_entity.pdbx_description
1 polymer ?
#
loop_
_entity_poly.entity_id
_entity_poly.type
_entity_poly.pdbx_seq_one_letter_code
_entity_poly.pdbx_strand_id
1 'polypeptide(L)'
;MSDNLENPVINLKLLIDEEKNKVVFAESGKDLVDILFSFSTLPMGTIVRLLEMHQKSKSVAIGCFNNIYGSVASLGMKYFSTEACKQMLLHPESLNQDKYQ
;
A
#
# COMPACT_ATOMS: atom_id res chain seq x y z
N MET A 1 16.61 -20.46 -28.91
CA MET A 1 17.35 -20.24 -27.65
C MET A 1 16.29 -20.14 -26.58
N SER A 2 16.21 -21.16 -25.73
CA SER A 2 15.23 -21.25 -24.67
C SER A 2 15.74 -20.39 -23.53
N ASP A 3 15.17 -19.20 -23.35
CA ASP A 3 15.43 -18.41 -22.16
C ASP A 3 15.00 -19.26 -20.96
N ASN A 4 15.97 -19.67 -20.14
CA ASN A 4 15.71 -20.27 -18.85
C ASN A 4 14.97 -19.21 -18.03
N LEU A 5 13.65 -19.34 -17.93
CA LEU A 5 12.83 -18.54 -17.02
C LEU A 5 13.15 -19.02 -15.59
N GLU A 6 14.30 -18.61 -15.08
CA GLU A 6 14.54 -18.61 -13.64
C GLU A 6 13.47 -17.70 -13.03
N ASN A 7 12.56 -18.31 -12.25
CA ASN A 7 11.59 -17.53 -11.49
C ASN A 7 12.38 -16.58 -10.57
N PRO A 8 12.14 -15.26 -10.64
CA PRO A 8 12.85 -14.33 -9.78
C PRO A 8 12.57 -14.67 -8.31
N VAL A 9 13.63 -14.99 -7.57
CA VAL A 9 13.56 -15.32 -6.14
C VAL A 9 13.78 -14.06 -5.33
N ILE A 10 12.79 -13.69 -4.52
CA ILE A 10 12.91 -12.57 -3.58
C ILE A 10 13.32 -13.12 -2.21
N ASN A 11 14.48 -12.68 -1.72
CA ASN A 11 14.96 -13.03 -0.39
C ASN A 11 14.48 -12.00 0.65
N LEU A 12 14.01 -12.50 1.78
CA LEU A 12 13.47 -11.71 2.89
C LEU A 12 13.97 -12.29 4.21
N LYS A 13 14.52 -11.44 5.08
CA LYS A 13 14.88 -11.81 6.44
C LYS A 13 13.90 -11.18 7.41
N LEU A 14 13.24 -12.01 8.21
CA LEU A 14 12.18 -11.58 9.12
C LEU A 14 12.68 -11.63 10.56
N LEU A 15 12.32 -10.62 11.34
CA LEU A 15 12.33 -10.68 12.80
C LEU A 15 10.90 -10.93 13.26
N ILE A 16 10.70 -12.01 14.00
CA ILE A 16 9.39 -12.47 14.45
C ILE A 16 9.37 -12.42 15.98
N ASP A 17 8.34 -11.77 16.53
CA ASP A 17 7.94 -11.93 17.93
C ASP A 17 7.12 -13.24 18.00
N GLU A 18 7.75 -14.31 18.47
CA GLU A 18 7.16 -15.65 18.53
C GLU A 18 6.00 -15.72 19.55
N GLU A 19 6.11 -15.02 20.68
CA GLU A 19 5.05 -14.99 21.70
C GLU A 19 3.75 -14.41 21.15
N LYS A 20 3.86 -13.35 20.34
CA LYS A 20 2.70 -12.68 19.72
C LYS A 20 2.37 -13.22 18.33
N ASN A 21 3.19 -14.13 17.79
CA ASN A 21 3.14 -14.61 16.42
C ASN A 21 3.03 -13.47 15.39
N LYS A 22 3.91 -12.46 15.51
CA LYS A 22 3.91 -11.25 14.66
C LYS A 22 5.29 -10.97 14.07
N VAL A 23 5.32 -10.60 12.79
CA VAL A 23 6.51 -10.02 12.15
C VAL A 23 6.67 -8.59 12.65
N VAL A 24 7.81 -8.27 13.25
CA VAL A 24 8.11 -6.93 13.80
C VAL A 24 9.09 -6.16 12.92
N PHE A 25 9.88 -6.85 12.09
CA PHE A 25 10.82 -6.23 11.16
C PHE A 25 11.08 -7.16 9.96
N ALA A 26 11.33 -6.58 8.79
CA ALA A 26 11.66 -7.31 7.58
C ALA A 26 12.79 -6.57 6.84
N GLU A 27 13.90 -7.27 6.59
CA GLU A 27 15.03 -6.80 5.79
C GLU A 27 14.93 -7.45 4.40
N SER A 28 15.01 -6.63 3.35
CA SER A 28 14.94 -7.12 1.97
C SER A 28 15.87 -6.35 1.04
N GLY A 29 16.17 -6.96 -0.11
CA GLY A 29 16.86 -6.32 -1.21
C GLY A 29 16.00 -5.29 -1.94
N LYS A 30 16.63 -4.53 -2.83
CA LYS A 30 16.02 -3.44 -3.59
C LYS A 30 14.77 -3.88 -4.36
N ASP A 31 14.78 -5.08 -4.94
CA ASP A 31 13.72 -5.55 -5.82
C ASP A 31 12.34 -5.62 -5.12
N LEU A 32 12.29 -6.13 -3.88
CA LEU A 32 11.04 -6.14 -3.11
C LEU A 32 10.59 -4.73 -2.75
N VAL A 33 11.53 -3.89 -2.34
CA VAL A 33 11.26 -2.50 -1.94
C VAL A 33 10.68 -1.72 -3.11
N ASP A 34 11.26 -1.85 -4.31
CA ASP A 34 10.76 -1.23 -5.54
C ASP A 34 9.35 -1.72 -5.89
N ILE A 35 9.08 -3.03 -5.78
CA ILE A 35 7.75 -3.60 -6.01
C ILE A 35 6.75 -3.01 -5.01
N LEU A 36 7.07 -2.95 -3.71
CA LEU A 36 6.21 -2.39 -2.68
C LEU A 36 5.90 -0.90 -2.94
N PHE A 37 6.92 -0.11 -3.29
CA PHE A 37 6.74 1.29 -3.63
C PHE A 37 5.98 1.48 -4.94
N SER A 38 6.11 0.57 -5.92
CA SER A 38 5.33 0.63 -7.16
C SER A 38 3.82 0.58 -6.89
N PHE A 39 3.37 -0.23 -5.92
CA PHE A 39 1.96 -0.20 -5.49
C PHE A 39 1.58 1.15 -4.89
N SER A 40 2.48 1.77 -4.11
CA SER A 40 2.25 3.10 -3.52
C SER A 40 2.20 4.23 -4.56
N THR A 41 2.76 4.04 -5.76
CA THR A 41 2.63 5.01 -6.87
C THR A 41 1.24 4.99 -7.51
N LEU A 42 0.49 3.89 -7.36
CA LEU A 42 -0.90 3.89 -7.76
C LEU A 42 -1.67 4.78 -6.79
N PRO A 43 -2.67 5.55 -7.26
CA PRO A 43 -3.52 6.35 -6.38
C PRO A 43 -4.48 5.42 -5.61
N MET A 44 -3.94 4.57 -4.75
CA MET A 44 -4.64 3.47 -4.08
C MET A 44 -5.78 3.99 -3.20
N GLY A 45 -5.57 5.09 -2.49
CA GLY A 45 -6.63 5.77 -1.74
C GLY A 45 -7.81 6.17 -2.64
N THR A 46 -7.53 6.60 -3.87
CA THR A 46 -8.58 6.90 -4.86
C THR A 46 -9.29 5.64 -5.33
N ILE A 47 -8.58 4.55 -5.59
CA ILE A 47 -9.19 3.28 -6.04
C ILE A 47 -10.10 2.71 -4.94
N VAL A 48 -9.60 2.58 -3.71
CA VAL A 48 -10.40 2.06 -2.57
C VAL A 48 -11.63 2.95 -2.33
N ARG A 49 -11.45 4.27 -2.27
CA ARG A 49 -12.54 5.23 -2.08
C ARG A 49 -13.60 5.13 -3.17
N LEU A 50 -13.20 5.09 -4.45
CA LEU A 50 -14.15 4.98 -5.57
C LEU A 50 -14.94 3.67 -5.48
N LEU A 51 -14.29 2.55 -5.19
CA LEU A 51 -15.00 1.28 -5.06
C LEU A 51 -15.98 1.27 -3.88
N GLU A 52 -15.64 1.90 -2.76
CA GLU A 52 -16.56 2.06 -1.63
C GLU A 52 -17.74 2.99 -1.96
N MET A 53 -17.52 4.09 -2.68
CA MET A 53 -18.58 5.03 -3.06
C MET A 53 -19.59 4.44 -4.06
N HIS A 54 -19.13 3.58 -4.98
CA HIS A 54 -19.97 3.02 -6.03
C HIS A 54 -20.73 1.75 -5.61
N GLN A 55 -20.36 1.10 -4.50
CA GLN A 55 -21.03 -0.13 -4.04
C GLN A 55 -21.81 0.09 -2.75
N LYS A 56 -23.13 0.23 -2.88
CA LYS A 56 -24.05 0.49 -1.76
C LYS A 56 -24.27 -0.68 -0.79
N SER A 57 -23.78 -1.89 -1.07
CA SER A 57 -24.22 -3.10 -0.34
C SER A 57 -23.11 -3.98 0.23
N LYS A 58 -21.84 -3.80 -0.17
CA LYS A 58 -20.69 -4.51 0.42
C LYS A 58 -19.40 -3.76 0.06
N SER A 59 -18.48 -3.64 1.02
CA SER A 59 -17.13 -3.17 0.71
C SER A 59 -16.47 -4.15 -0.26
N VAL A 60 -15.97 -3.65 -1.39
CA VAL A 60 -15.14 -4.47 -2.27
C VAL A 60 -13.83 -4.69 -1.54
N ALA A 61 -13.55 -5.93 -1.16
CA ALA A 61 -12.25 -6.29 -0.65
C ALA A 61 -11.26 -6.29 -1.82
N ILE A 62 -10.48 -5.22 -1.98
CA ILE A 62 -9.30 -5.20 -2.86
C ILE A 62 -8.13 -5.86 -2.11
N GLY A 63 -8.32 -7.12 -1.69
CA GLY A 63 -7.34 -7.87 -0.92
C GLY A 63 -6.84 -7.11 0.31
N CYS A 64 -5.53 -6.98 0.44
CA CYS A 64 -4.89 -6.29 1.56
C CYS A 64 -4.98 -4.76 1.50
N PHE A 65 -5.40 -4.17 0.37
CA PHE A 65 -5.43 -2.71 0.24
C PHE A 65 -6.49 -2.05 1.12
N ASN A 66 -7.62 -2.72 1.37
CA ASN A 66 -8.60 -2.24 2.36
C ASN A 66 -7.98 -2.19 3.76
N ASN A 67 -7.16 -3.19 4.11
CA ASN A 67 -6.47 -3.22 5.40
C ASN A 67 -5.46 -2.07 5.52
N ILE A 68 -4.72 -1.78 4.44
CA ILE A 68 -3.76 -0.67 4.40
C ILE A 68 -4.49 0.67 4.53
N TYR A 69 -5.53 0.91 3.73
CA TYR A 69 -6.32 2.14 3.80
C TYR A 69 -6.94 2.35 5.19
N GLY A 70 -7.60 1.32 5.75
CA GLY A 70 -8.17 1.39 7.10
C GLY A 70 -7.13 1.61 8.20
N SER A 71 -5.94 1.04 8.04
CA SER A 71 -4.82 1.27 8.97
C SER A 71 -4.34 2.72 8.92
N VAL A 72 -4.17 3.30 7.73
CA VAL A 72 -3.78 4.72 7.58
C VAL A 72 -4.85 5.65 8.13
N ALA A 73 -6.13 5.36 7.86
CA ALA A 73 -7.25 6.16 8.36
C ALA A 73 -7.31 6.18 9.90
N SER A 74 -7.11 5.02 10.53
CA SER A 74 -7.14 4.86 11.99
C SER A 74 -5.85 5.31 12.70
N LEU A 75 -4.72 5.44 11.98
CA LEU A 75 -3.46 5.89 12.56
C LEU A 75 -3.57 7.33 13.11
N GLY A 76 -3.09 7.53 14.33
CA GLY A 76 -3.08 8.86 14.97
C GLY A 76 -2.06 9.82 14.35
N MET A 77 -2.29 11.12 14.52
CA MET A 77 -1.45 12.17 13.92
C MET A 77 0.01 12.17 14.37
N LYS A 78 0.34 11.54 15.51
CA LYS A 78 1.73 11.38 15.99
C LYS A 78 2.65 10.62 15.04
N TYR A 79 2.10 9.90 14.06
CA TYR A 79 2.86 9.15 13.05
C TYR A 79 3.04 9.91 11.73
N PHE A 80 2.53 11.14 11.63
CA PHE A 80 2.61 11.96 10.42
C PHE A 80 3.27 13.30 10.74
N SER A 81 4.05 13.83 9.80
CA SER A 81 4.67 15.15 9.95
C SER A 81 3.64 16.29 9.90
N THR A 82 2.60 16.14 9.09
CA THR A 82 1.50 17.12 8.95
C THR A 82 0.18 16.43 8.64
N GLU A 83 -0.94 17.12 8.85
CA GLU A 83 -2.26 16.66 8.39
C GLU A 83 -2.29 16.45 6.88
N ALA A 84 -1.64 17.34 6.12
CA ALA A 84 -1.52 17.21 4.67
C ALA A 84 -0.85 15.90 4.25
N CYS A 85 0.19 15.44 4.96
CA CYS A 85 0.81 14.14 4.70
C CYS A 85 -0.16 12.97 4.90
N LYS A 86 -0.98 13.01 5.96
CA LYS A 86 -2.01 11.99 6.19
C LYS A 86 -3.08 12.03 5.08
N GLN A 87 -3.55 13.23 4.74
CA GLN A 87 -4.54 13.42 3.70
C GLN A 87 -4.03 13.00 2.32
N MET A 88 -2.75 13.20 2.01
CA MET A 88 -2.15 12.75 0.76
C MET A 88 -2.19 11.21 0.60
N LEU A 89 -2.10 10.46 1.71
CA LEU A 89 -2.20 8.99 1.68
C LEU A 89 -3.64 8.50 1.60
N LEU A 90 -4.58 9.20 2.24
CA LEU A 90 -6.02 8.88 2.16
C LEU A 90 -6.64 9.32 0.84
N HIS A 91 -6.16 10.43 0.31
CA HIS A 91 -6.67 11.15 -0.86
C HIS A 91 -5.51 11.51 -1.78
N PRO A 92 -4.84 10.52 -2.41
CA PRO A 92 -3.75 10.80 -3.33
C PRO A 92 -4.27 11.59 -4.53
N GLU A 93 -3.78 12.81 -4.67
CA GLU A 93 -4.03 13.63 -5.86
C GLU A 93 -3.27 13.04 -7.04
N SER A 94 -3.97 12.87 -8.17
CA SER A 94 -3.30 12.47 -9.39
C SER A 94 -2.61 13.69 -9.99
N LEU A 95 -1.37 13.54 -10.46
CA LEU A 95 -0.62 14.58 -11.20
C LEU A 95 -1.37 15.12 -12.45
N ASN A 96 -2.50 14.52 -12.83
CA ASN A 96 -3.30 14.89 -14.00
C ASN A 96 -4.51 15.81 -13.68
N GLN A 97 -4.71 16.25 -12.42
CA GLN A 97 -5.84 17.14 -12.09
C GLN A 97 -5.77 18.50 -12.79
N ASP A 98 -4.56 18.99 -13.11
CA ASP A 98 -4.37 20.27 -13.82
C ASP A 98 -4.68 20.19 -15.33
N LYS A 99 -4.93 19.00 -15.89
CA LYS A 99 -5.19 18.82 -17.34
C LYS A 99 -6.67 18.83 -17.73
N TYR A 100 -7.58 18.93 -16.75
CA TYR A 100 -9.02 18.88 -16.97
C TYR A 100 -9.79 20.04 -16.31
N GLN A 101 -9.08 21.12 -15.96
CA GLN A 101 -9.67 22.41 -15.54
C GLN A 101 -9.82 23.33 -16.75
#